data_AF-A0A5Q0EGN2-F1
#
_entry.id   AF-A0A5Q0EGN2-F1
#
_cell.length_a   1.000
_cell.length_b   1.000
_cell.length_c   1.000
_cell.angle_alpha   90.00
_cell.angle_beta   90.00
_cell.angle_gamma   90.00
#
_symmetry.space_group_name_H-M   'P 1'
#
loop_
_entity.id
_entity.type
_entity.pdbx_description
1 polymer ?
#
loop_
_entity_poly.entity_id
_entity_poly.type
_entity_poly.pdbx_seq_one_letter_code
_entity_poly.pdbx_strand_id
1 'polypeptide(L)' 'MSRSDKDKPLGSSGLNGPTQDFAEFCELERQRRQRAGENFDAERFDRVVELVLNKLRTLEAD' A
#
# COMPACT_ATOMS: atom_id res chain seq x y z
N MET A 1 -2.48 -31.69 2.66
CA MET A 1 -1.37 -30.76 2.97
C MET A 1 -1.06 -29.99 1.69
N SER A 2 -1.63 -28.80 1.51
CA SER A 2 -1.35 -27.96 0.34
C SER A 2 -0.39 -26.86 0.73
N ARG A 3 0.70 -26.76 -0.02
CA ARG A 3 1.87 -25.94 0.27
C ARG A 3 1.57 -24.47 -0.05
N SER A 4 1.77 -23.62 0.95
CA SER A 4 2.20 -22.22 0.89
C SER A 4 1.74 -21.37 -0.31
N ASP A 5 0.65 -20.62 -0.12
CA ASP A 5 0.37 -19.35 -0.82
C ASP A 5 1.33 -18.23 -0.36
N LYS A 6 2.65 -18.42 -0.51
CA LYS A 6 3.66 -17.40 -0.13
C LYS A 6 4.34 -16.71 -1.30
N ASP A 7 4.01 -17.08 -2.53
CA ASP A 7 4.62 -16.55 -3.75
C ASP A 7 3.58 -16.03 -4.75
N LYS A 8 2.50 -15.41 -4.27
CA LYS A 8 1.69 -14.58 -5.17
C LYS A 8 2.42 -13.24 -5.28
N PRO A 9 3.09 -12.92 -6.40
CA PRO A 9 3.52 -11.55 -6.63
C PRO A 9 2.28 -10.67 -6.48
N LEU A 10 2.40 -9.59 -5.70
CA LEU A 10 1.41 -8.52 -5.68
C LEU A 10 1.08 -8.19 -7.15
N GLY A 11 -0.20 -8.21 -7.48
CA GLY A 11 -0.75 -8.67 -8.76
C GLY A 11 -0.04 -8.22 -10.04
N SER A 12 0.50 -9.17 -10.80
CA SER A 12 0.88 -9.00 -12.22
C SER A 12 -0.34 -9.09 -13.17
N SER A 13 -1.45 -8.43 -12.83
CA SER A 13 -2.62 -8.33 -13.71
C SER A 13 -3.25 -6.95 -13.58
N GLY A 14 -2.70 -5.95 -14.30
CA GLY A 14 -3.28 -4.61 -14.42
C GLY A 14 -2.66 -3.55 -13.51
N LEU A 15 -1.35 -3.33 -13.63
CA LEU A 15 -0.65 -2.24 -12.92
C LEU A 15 -1.17 -0.89 -13.44
N ASN A 16 -1.96 -0.18 -12.63
CA ASN A 16 -2.52 1.15 -12.96
C ASN A 16 -1.56 2.29 -12.57
N GLY A 17 -0.26 2.08 -12.75
CA GLY A 17 0.79 3.07 -12.50
C GLY A 17 1.32 3.14 -11.06
N PRO A 18 2.50 3.75 -10.86
CA PRO A 18 3.18 3.86 -9.56
C PRO A 18 2.31 4.40 -8.40
N THR A 19 1.37 5.31 -8.67
CA THR A 19 0.43 5.80 -7.66
C THR A 19 -0.44 4.69 -7.08
N GLN A 20 -0.97 3.80 -7.92
CA GLN A 20 -1.85 2.72 -7.45
C GLN A 20 -1.07 1.69 -6.65
N ASP A 21 0.11 1.29 -7.13
CA ASP A 21 0.95 0.32 -6.44
C ASP A 21 1.35 0.82 -5.03
N PHE A 22 1.66 2.11 -4.92
CA PHE A 22 1.95 2.74 -3.63
C PHE A 22 0.72 2.74 -2.69
N ALA A 23 -0.47 3.06 -3.21
CA ALA A 23 -1.70 3.05 -2.43
C ALA A 23 -2.02 1.65 -1.88
N GLU A 24 -1.90 0.63 -2.71
CA GLU A 24 -2.14 -0.77 -2.32
C GLU A 24 -1.14 -1.23 -1.26
N PHE A 25 0.14 -0.92 -1.45
CA PHE A 25 1.18 -1.22 -0.45
C PHE A 25 0.87 -0.58 0.91
N CYS A 26 0.49 0.70 0.93
CA CYS A 26 0.19 1.41 2.18
C CYS A 26 -1.01 0.82 2.92
N GLU A 27 -2.05 0.40 2.19
CA GLU A 27 -3.22 -0.27 2.78
C GLU A 27 -2.84 -1.62 3.41
N LEU A 28 -2.06 -2.45 2.71
CA LEU A 28 -1.57 -3.72 3.25
C LEU A 28 -0.73 -3.54 4.51
N GLU A 29 0.15 -2.54 4.52
CA GLU A 29 1.02 -2.27 5.67
C GLU A 29 0.25 -1.72 6.87
N ARG A 30 -0.77 -0.88 6.63
CA ARG A 30 -1.71 -0.44 7.68
C ARG A 30 -2.38 -1.63 8.34
N GLN A 31 -2.95 -2.54 7.56
CA GLN A 31 -3.62 -3.73 8.08
C GLN A 31 -2.65 -4.63 8.84
N ARG A 32 -1.40 -4.78 8.37
CA ARG A 32 -0.37 -5.57 9.05
C ARG A 32 -0.09 -5.01 10.46
N ARG A 33 0.13 -3.70 10.58
CA ARG A 33 0.44 -3.05 11.86
C ARG A 33 -0.74 -3.07 12.84
N GLN A 34 -1.95 -2.87 12.33
CA GLN A 34 -3.18 -3.01 13.13
C GLN A 34 -3.32 -4.43 13.70
N ARG A 35 -3.09 -5.47 12.89
CA ARG A 35 -3.15 -6.87 13.35
C ARG A 35 -2.02 -7.25 14.31
N ALA A 36 -0.86 -6.62 14.17
CA ALA A 36 0.30 -6.86 15.04
C ALA A 36 0.14 -6.22 16.43
N GLY A 37 -0.85 -5.34 16.63
CA GLY A 37 -1.03 -4.63 17.90
C GLY A 37 0.12 -3.66 18.21
N GLU A 38 0.87 -3.24 17.19
CA GLU A 38 1.94 -2.24 17.33
C GLU A 38 1.33 -0.91 17.78
N ASN A 39 2.07 -0.11 18.58
CA ASN A 39 1.67 1.26 18.89
C ASN A 39 1.82 2.12 17.63
N PHE A 40 0.76 2.11 16.81
CA PHE A 40 0.73 2.66 15.46
C PHE A 40 -0.27 3.81 15.38
N ASP A 41 0.24 4.99 15.06
CA ASP A 41 -0.57 6.19 14.80
C ASP A 41 -1.13 6.12 13.37
N ALA A 42 -2.30 5.49 13.24
CA ALA A 42 -2.99 5.32 11.96
C ALA A 42 -3.36 6.66 11.31
N GLU A 43 -3.75 7.67 12.10
CA GLU A 43 -4.14 8.98 11.57
C GLU A 43 -2.95 9.73 10.96
N ARG A 44 -1.78 9.67 11.61
CA ARG A 44 -0.57 10.25 11.04
C ARG A 44 -0.11 9.48 9.81
N PHE A 45 -0.23 8.16 9.80
CA PHE A 45 0.10 7.35 8.63
C PHE A 45 -0.79 7.73 7.43
N ASP A 46 -2.11 7.76 7.62
CA ASP A 46 -3.07 8.10 6.56
C ASP A 46 -2.79 9.48 5.96
N ARG A 47 -2.49 10.48 6.80
CA ARG A 47 -2.11 11.83 6.33
C ARG A 47 -0.85 11.83 5.46
N VAL A 48 0.17 11.06 5.83
CA VAL A 48 1.40 11.00 5.04
C VAL A 48 1.17 10.28 3.71
N VAL A 49 0.39 9.19 3.72
CA VAL A 49 0.02 8.46 2.50
C VAL A 49 -0.72 9.37 1.53
N GLU A 50 -1.68 10.16 2.02
CA GLU A 50 -2.40 11.13 1.20
C GLU A 50 -1.47 12.18 0.56
N LEU A 51 -0.51 12.72 1.31
CA LEU A 51 0.47 13.67 0.79
C LEU A 51 1.31 13.06 -0.35
N VAL A 52 1.77 11.82 -0.17
CA VAL A 52 2.57 11.12 -1.20
C VAL A 52 1.72 10.82 -2.43
N LEU A 53 0.50 10.30 -2.26
CA LEU A 53 -0.42 10.02 -3.37
C LEU A 53 -0.74 11.28 -4.17
N ASN A 54 -0.96 12.42 -3.51
CA ASN A 54 -1.17 13.70 -4.18
C ASN A 54 0.06 14.12 -5.00
N LYS A 55 1.27 13.90 -4.48
CA LYS A 55 2.50 14.19 -5.22
C LYS A 55 2.68 13.25 -6.42
N LEU A 56 2.42 11.95 -6.26
CA LEU A 56 2.54 10.98 -7.34
C LEU A 56 1.54 11.25 -8.48
N ARG A 57 0.28 11.56 -8.14
CA ARG A 57 -0.73 11.98 -9.13
C ARG A 57 -0.33 13.21 -9.93
N THR A 58 0.35 14.17 -9.29
CA THR A 58 0.86 15.36 -9.97
C THR A 58 1.96 14.99 -10.96
N LEU A 59 2.87 14.08 -10.59
CA LEU A 59 3.97 13.63 -11.44
C LEU A 59 3.53 12.74 -12.59
N GLU A 60 2.43 12.00 -12.44
CA GLU A 60 1.84 11.18 -13.51
C GLU A 60 1.00 12.00 -14.51
N ALA A 61 0.64 13.24 -14.17
CA ALA A 61 -0.12 14.13 -15.02
C ALA A 61 0.76 15.00 -15.95
N ASP A 62 2.08 15.02 -15.72
CA ASP A 62 3.11 15.69 -16.54
C ASP A 62 3.65 14.75 -17.64
#